data_AF-A0A2V9VBI9-F1
#
_entry.id   AF-A0A2V9VBI9-F1
#
_cell.length_a   1.000
_cell.length_b   1.000
_cell.length_c   1.000
_cell.angle_alpha   90.00
_cell.angle_beta   90.00
_cell.angle_gamma   90.00
#
_symmetry.space_group_name_H-M   'P 1'
#
loop_
_entity.id
_entity.type
_entity.pdbx_description
1 polymer ?
#
loop_
_entity_poly.entity_id
_entity_poly.type
_entity_poly.pdbx_seq_one_letter_code
_entity_poly.pdbx_strand_id
1 'polypeptide(L)'
;MRTSNWMILAVLVLTFAAAAQQAAPAPEAQQPASTSQPAAAQPATAQPSATPAAPVAQSTPVTMDQVVDRFLEREKGLVKMLSARTPVVETYLQNLTQDTQLGPVPKDDRYFLGRMDLSESIDRSDYLKDKEDGMEKRLLGGFTKMFKFQYTPLGFSWMIYADRNDFDRQHYDFRYVRREFTGDVRTLVFDVTPKKDAGKGRFLGRIWIEDQDFNIVRLNGTYTHPSRNTYYFHMDSWRLNLIPGYWVPTYIYSEEGDFTAGAKNKIAFKAQTRMWGYNLRTGTANDELTNIRVDSVKDDTPATQDASPLAAQREWQQQAEDNVLERLERSGLLAPEGELDKVLQTVVNNLQITNNIELPRPVRTRVLITSPLETFSVGNTIVISRGMIDVLPDEASLAAVLSHELAHIVLGHNLGSQYAFNDRMLFSDESTYQNFGFKHIPEEETAADKKAVEMLKNSPYAQKLDAAGLFIKVLQTRAPQLAALLQAHLGNNIAENGTVTRMTQLATSAPALDWNKLDQIAALPLGGRVKLNPWDDKVEMVKAQPVAITSARDKMPFEVTPFFPRLTRYGANANGVGPVSATTASSGNTSAPTN
;
A
#
# COMPACT_ATOMS: atom_id res chain seq x y z
N MET A 1 63.46 -14.74 -22.73
CA MET A 1 63.93 -16.07 -23.18
C MET A 1 62.86 -17.10 -22.83
N ARG A 2 62.58 -18.03 -23.77
CA ARG A 2 61.52 -19.07 -23.82
C ARG A 2 60.12 -18.57 -24.25
N THR A 3 59.87 -18.44 -25.56
CA THR A 3 59.24 -19.42 -26.52
C THR A 3 57.71 -19.51 -26.34
N SER A 4 56.80 -19.38 -27.33
CA SER A 4 56.86 -19.23 -28.80
C SER A 4 55.44 -18.86 -29.32
N ASN A 5 55.38 -17.91 -30.27
CA ASN A 5 54.52 -17.71 -31.47
C ASN A 5 53.00 -18.07 -31.47
N TRP A 6 52.06 -17.14 -31.73
CA TRP A 6 51.61 -16.56 -33.05
C TRP A 6 50.92 -17.61 -33.94
N MET A 7 49.74 -17.46 -34.56
CA MET A 7 49.01 -16.36 -35.25
C MET A 7 47.53 -16.82 -35.45
N ILE A 8 46.49 -15.98 -35.29
CA ILE A 8 45.74 -15.23 -36.32
C ILE A 8 45.17 -16.10 -37.48
N LEU A 9 43.83 -16.13 -37.66
CA LEU A 9 43.09 -15.47 -38.77
C LEU A 9 41.59 -15.85 -38.76
N ALA A 10 40.73 -14.84 -38.98
CA ALA A 10 39.31 -14.95 -39.31
C ALA A 10 39.10 -15.35 -40.79
N VAL A 11 37.96 -15.97 -41.14
CA VAL A 11 37.23 -15.76 -42.41
C VAL A 11 35.76 -16.25 -42.27
N LEU A 12 34.86 -15.42 -42.79
CA LEU A 12 33.42 -15.57 -43.03
C LEU A 12 33.17 -16.32 -44.35
N VAL A 13 32.04 -17.04 -44.54
CA VAL A 13 31.25 -17.11 -45.81
C VAL A 13 30.00 -18.02 -45.65
N LEU A 14 28.90 -17.54 -46.24
CA LEU A 14 27.56 -18.13 -46.39
C LEU A 14 27.51 -19.35 -47.35
N THR A 15 26.47 -20.21 -47.26
CA THR A 15 25.37 -20.38 -48.26
C THR A 15 24.48 -21.65 -48.08
N PHE A 16 23.15 -21.42 -48.16
CA PHE A 16 21.99 -22.13 -48.77
C PHE A 16 21.66 -23.66 -48.67
N ALA A 17 20.36 -23.89 -48.37
CA ALA A 17 19.36 -24.87 -48.90
C ALA A 17 19.51 -26.38 -48.54
N ALA A 18 18.50 -27.26 -48.46
CA ALA A 18 17.08 -27.29 -48.83
C ALA A 18 16.31 -28.39 -48.05
N ALA A 19 14.98 -28.42 -48.24
CA ALA A 19 13.92 -29.27 -47.69
C ALA A 19 14.11 -30.80 -47.75
N ALA A 20 13.43 -31.52 -46.83
CA ALA A 20 12.72 -32.77 -47.13
C ALA A 20 11.65 -33.08 -46.08
N GLN A 21 10.56 -33.64 -46.58
CA GLN A 21 9.24 -33.84 -46.00
C GLN A 21 8.92 -35.33 -46.09
N GLN A 22 8.35 -35.95 -45.05
CA GLN A 22 7.64 -37.25 -45.11
C GLN A 22 7.23 -37.69 -43.69
N ALA A 23 6.16 -38.43 -43.43
CA ALA A 23 4.88 -38.70 -44.10
C ALA A 23 4.05 -39.52 -43.09
N ALA A 24 2.73 -39.34 -43.09
CA ALA A 24 1.78 -40.20 -42.40
C ALA A 24 1.61 -41.56 -43.11
N PRO A 25 1.04 -42.57 -42.44
CA PRO A 25 0.25 -43.58 -43.12
C PRO A 25 -1.23 -43.51 -42.69
N ALA A 26 -2.09 -43.66 -43.70
CA ALA A 26 -3.51 -44.01 -43.63
C ALA A 26 -3.73 -45.26 -44.51
N PRO A 27 -4.96 -45.68 -44.85
CA PRO A 27 -5.88 -46.56 -44.11
C PRO A 27 -6.29 -47.81 -44.94
N GLU A 28 -7.09 -48.73 -44.38
CA GLU A 28 -8.13 -49.57 -45.03
C GLU A 28 -8.64 -50.62 -44.01
N ALA A 29 -9.91 -50.72 -43.59
CA ALA A 29 -11.22 -50.91 -44.24
C ALA A 29 -11.65 -52.40 -44.27
N GLN A 30 -12.71 -52.75 -43.51
CA GLN A 30 -14.00 -53.28 -44.01
C GLN A 30 -14.85 -53.99 -42.93
N GLN A 31 -16.14 -53.71 -43.00
CA GLN A 31 -17.31 -54.14 -42.21
C GLN A 31 -17.85 -55.51 -42.72
N PRO A 32 -18.80 -56.22 -42.06
CA PRO A 32 -20.21 -55.79 -42.06
C PRO A 32 -21.11 -56.14 -40.83
N ALA A 33 -22.24 -55.41 -40.78
CA ALA A 33 -23.59 -55.60 -40.21
C ALA A 33 -23.98 -57.01 -39.67
N SER A 34 -24.88 -57.25 -38.70
CA SER A 34 -26.16 -56.62 -38.27
C SER A 34 -26.79 -57.40 -37.08
N THR A 35 -27.89 -56.86 -36.51
CA THR A 35 -29.04 -57.50 -35.78
C THR A 35 -29.12 -57.55 -34.22
N SER A 36 -30.04 -56.73 -33.70
CA SER A 36 -31.11 -56.91 -32.67
C SER A 36 -30.98 -57.84 -31.44
N GLN A 37 -31.10 -57.24 -30.23
CA GLN A 37 -31.85 -57.54 -28.96
C GLN A 37 -32.32 -58.98 -28.60
N PRO A 38 -32.74 -59.27 -27.33
CA PRO A 38 -32.43 -58.70 -25.99
C PRO A 38 -32.16 -59.79 -24.91
N ALA A 39 -31.45 -59.51 -23.80
CA ALA A 39 -31.65 -60.30 -22.54
C ALA A 39 -30.93 -59.74 -21.30
N ALA A 40 -31.74 -59.61 -20.24
CA ALA A 40 -31.50 -59.95 -18.84
C ALA A 40 -30.44 -59.19 -18.02
N ALA A 41 -30.97 -58.47 -17.02
CA ALA A 41 -30.27 -57.91 -15.88
C ALA A 41 -29.65 -58.99 -14.97
N GLN A 42 -28.44 -58.71 -14.45
CA GLN A 42 -27.89 -59.28 -13.22
C GLN A 42 -26.99 -58.25 -12.50
N PRO A 43 -26.82 -58.36 -11.17
CA PRO A 43 -26.74 -57.21 -10.27
C PRO A 43 -25.33 -56.64 -10.13
N ALA A 44 -25.25 -55.30 -10.04
CA ALA A 44 -24.03 -54.60 -9.66
C ALA A 44 -23.68 -54.89 -8.19
N THR A 45 -22.50 -55.47 -7.97
CA THR A 45 -21.83 -55.45 -6.66
C THR A 45 -21.38 -54.02 -6.36
N ALA A 46 -21.89 -53.45 -5.27
CA ALA A 46 -21.50 -52.14 -4.77
C ALA A 46 -20.01 -52.11 -4.38
N GLN A 47 -19.22 -51.26 -5.05
CA GLN A 47 -17.94 -50.80 -4.52
C GLN A 47 -18.21 -49.76 -3.42
N PRO A 48 -17.53 -49.82 -2.26
CA PRO A 48 -17.67 -48.81 -1.23
C PRO A 48 -17.10 -47.48 -1.71
N SER A 49 -17.96 -46.47 -1.74
CA SER A 49 -17.64 -45.08 -2.01
C SER A 49 -16.59 -44.59 -1.01
N ALA A 50 -15.42 -44.17 -1.50
CA ALA A 50 -14.42 -43.48 -0.69
C ALA A 50 -15.02 -42.18 -0.16
N THR A 51 -15.27 -42.14 1.14
CA THR A 51 -15.68 -40.93 1.87
C THR A 51 -14.53 -39.93 1.83
N PRO A 52 -14.77 -38.63 1.55
CA PRO A 52 -13.74 -37.61 1.71
C PRO A 52 -13.24 -37.62 3.16
N ALA A 53 -11.92 -37.74 3.35
CA ALA A 53 -11.33 -37.68 4.67
C ALA A 53 -11.71 -36.36 5.36
N ALA A 54 -12.34 -36.46 6.53
CA ALA A 54 -12.61 -35.32 7.38
C ALA A 54 -11.27 -34.62 7.75
N PRO A 55 -11.25 -33.28 7.89
CA PRO A 55 -10.06 -32.58 8.35
C PRO A 55 -9.70 -33.12 9.74
N VAL A 56 -8.44 -33.51 9.93
CA VAL A 56 -7.93 -33.94 11.23
C VAL A 56 -8.06 -32.76 12.19
N ALA A 57 -9.02 -32.84 13.11
CA ALA A 57 -9.18 -31.85 14.17
C ALA A 57 -7.87 -31.82 14.98
N GLN A 58 -7.12 -30.73 14.88
CA GLN A 58 -5.95 -30.51 15.74
C GLN A 58 -6.45 -30.50 17.19
N SER A 59 -5.90 -31.38 18.02
CA SER A 59 -6.25 -31.47 19.44
C SER A 59 -6.04 -30.11 20.10
N THR A 60 -7.07 -29.57 20.76
CA THR A 60 -6.98 -28.34 21.55
C THR A 60 -5.83 -28.48 22.56
N PRO A 61 -4.86 -27.54 22.62
CA PRO A 61 -3.75 -27.64 23.55
C PRO A 61 -4.26 -27.72 24.99
N VAL A 62 -3.74 -28.67 25.75
CA VAL A 62 -4.07 -28.88 27.17
C VAL A 62 -3.09 -28.17 28.10
N THR A 63 -1.92 -27.74 27.62
CA THR A 63 -0.93 -26.97 28.40
C THR A 63 -0.43 -25.73 27.67
N MET A 64 0.11 -24.78 28.43
CA MET A 64 0.74 -23.58 27.87
C MET A 64 2.01 -23.90 27.08
N ASP A 65 2.71 -24.97 27.44
CA ASP A 65 3.86 -25.45 26.67
C ASP A 65 3.46 -25.93 25.28
N GLN A 66 2.34 -26.63 25.15
CA GLN A 66 1.83 -27.02 23.84
C GLN A 66 1.43 -25.82 23.00
N VAL A 67 0.89 -24.75 23.61
CA VAL A 67 0.61 -23.48 22.90
C VAL A 67 1.90 -22.89 22.35
N VAL A 68 2.98 -22.88 23.14
CA VAL A 68 4.29 -22.41 22.68
C VAL A 68 4.80 -23.22 21.50
N ASP A 69 4.75 -24.54 21.58
CA ASP A 69 5.21 -25.40 20.47
C ASP A 69 4.40 -25.13 19.19
N ARG A 70 3.08 -24.93 19.32
CA ARG A 70 2.20 -24.60 18.19
C ARG A 70 2.54 -23.27 17.53
N PHE A 71 2.66 -22.18 18.28
CA PHE A 71 2.94 -20.89 17.63
C PHE A 71 4.35 -20.84 17.04
N LEU A 72 5.32 -21.56 17.61
CA LEU A 72 6.66 -21.70 17.02
C LEU A 72 6.61 -22.46 15.68
N GLU A 73 5.82 -23.53 15.61
CA GLU A 73 5.56 -24.27 14.36
C GLU A 73 4.88 -23.38 13.32
N ARG A 74 3.85 -22.63 13.72
CA ARG A 74 3.14 -21.69 12.83
C ARG A 74 4.04 -20.59 12.31
N GLU A 75 4.93 -20.04 13.13
CA GLU A 75 5.85 -18.99 12.70
C GLU A 75 6.82 -19.50 11.62
N LYS A 76 7.35 -20.71 11.78
CA LYS A 76 8.17 -21.36 10.73
C LYS A 76 7.37 -21.58 9.44
N GLY A 77 6.12 -22.02 9.58
CA GLY A 77 5.20 -22.15 8.46
C GLY A 77 4.94 -20.83 7.74
N LEU A 78 4.80 -19.73 8.48
CA LEU A 78 4.64 -18.39 7.93
C LEU A 78 5.88 -17.95 7.15
N VAL A 79 7.08 -18.10 7.73
CA VAL A 79 8.36 -17.76 7.05
C VAL A 79 8.47 -18.51 5.73
N LYS A 80 8.15 -19.80 5.71
CA LYS A 80 8.14 -20.61 4.48
C LYS A 80 7.10 -20.16 3.47
N MET A 81 5.91 -19.76 3.91
CA MET A 81 4.88 -19.23 3.01
C MET A 81 5.32 -17.89 2.39
N LEU A 82 5.96 -17.04 3.19
CA LEU A 82 6.43 -15.72 2.76
C LEU A 82 7.61 -15.78 1.78
N SER A 83 8.44 -16.83 1.82
CA SER A 83 9.69 -16.89 1.05
C SER A 83 9.54 -16.84 -0.48
N ALA A 84 8.34 -17.12 -1.00
CA ALA A 84 8.03 -17.05 -2.43
C ALA A 84 7.50 -15.67 -2.88
N ARG A 85 7.50 -14.66 -2.00
CA ARG A 85 6.80 -13.38 -2.21
C ARG A 85 7.75 -12.20 -2.22
N THR A 86 7.37 -11.18 -2.98
CA THR A 86 8.14 -9.94 -3.11
C THR A 86 7.25 -8.70 -2.88
N PRO A 87 6.72 -8.46 -1.66
CA PRO A 87 5.82 -7.34 -1.40
C PRO A 87 6.50 -5.98 -1.62
N VAL A 88 5.68 -4.96 -1.88
CA VAL A 88 6.08 -3.56 -1.79
C VAL A 88 6.14 -3.16 -0.32
N VAL A 89 7.18 -2.43 0.07
CA VAL A 89 7.41 -1.93 1.42
C VAL A 89 7.64 -0.42 1.39
N GLU A 90 6.73 0.29 2.02
CA GLU A 90 6.81 1.73 2.23
C GLU A 90 7.14 2.04 3.67
N THR A 91 8.15 2.88 3.91
CA THR A 91 8.45 3.43 5.23
C THR A 91 8.44 4.94 5.15
N TYR A 92 7.57 5.58 5.93
CA TYR A 92 7.57 7.04 6.15
C TYR A 92 7.95 7.34 7.59
N LEU A 93 8.94 8.22 7.77
CA LEU A 93 9.54 8.55 9.05
C LEU A 93 9.59 10.05 9.26
N GLN A 94 9.26 10.50 10.47
CA GLN A 94 9.35 11.88 10.91
C GLN A 94 10.29 11.98 12.11
N ASN A 95 11.41 12.68 11.94
CA ASN A 95 12.22 13.12 13.07
C ASN A 95 11.45 14.22 13.80
N LEU A 96 11.51 14.23 15.12
CA LEU A 96 10.67 15.09 15.95
C LEU A 96 11.48 16.19 16.64
N THR A 97 10.81 17.30 16.91
CA THR A 97 11.25 18.36 17.81
C THR A 97 10.11 18.74 18.74
N GLN A 98 10.44 19.28 19.92
CA GLN A 98 9.43 19.72 20.87
C GLN A 98 8.91 21.11 20.50
N ASP A 99 7.59 21.23 20.35
CA ASP A 99 6.84 22.47 20.30
C ASP A 99 6.15 22.73 21.65
N THR A 100 6.05 24.00 22.05
CA THR A 100 5.51 24.39 23.36
C THR A 100 4.00 24.17 23.45
N GLN A 101 3.27 24.35 22.35
CA GLN A 101 1.82 24.22 22.27
C GLN A 101 1.42 22.82 21.82
N LEU A 102 2.01 22.34 20.73
CA LEU A 102 1.64 21.11 20.02
C LEU A 102 2.34 19.86 20.57
N GLY A 103 3.38 20.02 21.39
CA GLY A 103 4.16 18.87 21.86
C GLY A 103 5.18 18.41 20.82
N PRO A 104 5.51 17.11 20.74
CA PRO A 104 6.40 16.60 19.71
C PRO A 104 5.80 16.78 18.31
N VAL A 105 6.49 17.50 17.43
CA VAL A 105 6.07 17.78 16.05
C VAL A 105 7.17 17.42 15.05
N PRO A 106 6.85 17.20 13.76
CA PRO A 106 7.84 16.92 12.74
C PRO A 106 8.86 18.06 12.59
N LYS A 107 10.13 17.68 12.55
CA LYS A 107 11.29 18.54 12.29
C LYS A 107 11.81 18.36 10.86
N ASP A 108 11.94 17.11 10.44
CA ASP A 108 12.29 16.70 9.09
C ASP A 108 11.79 15.27 8.85
N ASP A 109 11.59 14.88 7.60
CA ASP A 109 11.03 13.58 7.24
C ASP A 109 11.85 12.81 6.20
N ARG A 110 11.59 11.51 6.13
CA ARG A 110 12.22 10.58 5.18
C ARG A 110 11.16 9.63 4.63
N TYR A 111 11.30 9.31 3.35
CA TYR A 111 10.40 8.41 2.64
C TYR A 111 11.21 7.34 1.92
N PHE A 112 10.78 6.09 2.05
CA PHE A 112 11.42 4.95 1.40
C PHE A 112 10.37 4.06 0.78
N LEU A 113 10.54 3.71 -0.51
CA LEU A 113 9.67 2.77 -1.22
C LEU A 113 10.51 1.76 -2.01
N GLY A 114 10.20 0.48 -1.86
CA GLY A 114 11.00 -0.60 -2.43
C GLY A 114 10.23 -1.92 -2.45
N ARG A 115 10.73 -2.89 -3.23
CA ARG A 115 10.31 -4.29 -3.17
C ARG A 115 11.20 -5.02 -2.19
N MET A 116 10.62 -5.83 -1.31
CA MET A 116 11.38 -6.73 -0.43
C MET A 116 11.28 -8.16 -0.94
N ASP A 117 12.42 -8.81 -1.15
CA ASP A 117 12.49 -10.25 -1.37
C ASP A 117 12.46 -10.96 -0.02
N LEU A 118 11.48 -11.85 0.19
CA LEU A 118 11.30 -12.59 1.45
C LEU A 118 11.99 -13.97 1.44
N SER A 119 12.70 -14.32 0.37
CA SER A 119 13.49 -15.55 0.24
C SER A 119 14.70 -15.59 1.20
N GLU A 120 15.51 -16.65 1.17
CA GLU A 120 16.57 -16.94 2.16
C GLU A 120 17.49 -15.74 2.47
N SER A 121 17.79 -14.91 1.48
CA SER A 121 18.37 -13.57 1.67
C SER A 121 17.29 -12.49 1.53
N ILE A 122 17.07 -11.69 2.57
CA ILE A 122 16.22 -10.50 2.44
C ILE A 122 17.02 -9.42 1.71
N ASP A 123 16.74 -9.26 0.42
CA ASP A 123 17.25 -8.16 -0.39
C ASP A 123 16.12 -7.17 -0.70
N ARG A 124 16.47 -5.89 -0.88
CA ARG A 124 15.51 -4.83 -1.20
C ARG A 124 15.94 -4.12 -2.48
N SER A 125 15.02 -4.05 -3.43
CA SER A 125 15.18 -3.23 -4.63
C SER A 125 14.38 -1.93 -4.46
N ASP A 126 15.06 -0.78 -4.55
CA ASP A 126 14.43 0.53 -4.32
C ASP A 126 13.76 1.08 -5.59
N TYR A 127 12.54 1.61 -5.45
CA TYR A 127 11.86 2.39 -6.50
C TYR A 127 12.48 3.79 -6.65
N LEU A 128 13.01 4.32 -5.55
CA LEU A 128 13.65 5.63 -5.49
C LEU A 128 15.16 5.42 -5.48
N LYS A 129 15.75 5.27 -6.67
CA LYS A 129 17.21 5.30 -6.78
C LYS A 129 17.64 6.74 -6.52
N ASP A 130 18.46 6.95 -5.48
CA ASP A 130 19.21 8.20 -5.37
C ASP A 130 19.96 8.38 -6.69
N LYS A 131 19.69 9.48 -7.41
CA LYS A 131 20.65 9.95 -8.41
C LYS A 131 21.94 10.11 -7.64
N GLU A 132 22.94 9.29 -7.94
CA GLU A 132 24.27 9.37 -7.34
C GLU A 132 24.65 10.85 -7.22
N ASP A 133 24.67 11.37 -6.00
CA ASP A 133 25.16 12.71 -5.71
C ASP A 133 26.57 12.76 -6.31
N GLY A 134 26.70 13.53 -7.40
CA GLY A 134 27.87 13.51 -8.25
C GLY A 134 29.18 13.67 -7.46
N MET A 135 30.23 13.06 -7.99
CA MET A 135 31.61 13.09 -7.49
C MET A 135 32.08 14.51 -7.06
N GLU A 136 31.48 15.55 -7.63
CA GLU A 136 31.70 16.97 -7.34
C GLU A 136 31.37 17.42 -5.90
N LYS A 137 30.30 16.89 -5.27
CA LYS A 137 29.98 17.20 -3.86
C LYS A 137 30.94 16.54 -2.86
N ARG A 138 31.63 15.47 -3.28
CA ARG A 138 32.54 14.69 -2.43
C ARG A 138 33.85 15.42 -2.14
N LEU A 139 34.21 16.40 -2.97
CA LEU A 139 35.45 17.18 -2.85
C LEU A 139 35.32 18.45 -1.98
N LEU A 140 34.11 18.97 -1.78
CA LEU A 140 33.87 20.22 -1.01
C LEU A 140 33.32 20.00 0.42
N GLY A 141 33.06 18.75 0.82
CA GLY A 141 32.35 18.41 2.08
C GLY A 141 33.22 18.13 3.32
N GLY A 142 34.41 18.74 3.44
CA GLY A 142 35.45 18.34 4.39
C GLY A 142 35.21 18.62 5.89
N PHE A 143 34.18 19.37 6.31
CA PHE A 143 34.07 19.82 7.72
C PHE A 143 32.68 19.74 8.39
N THR A 144 31.67 19.09 7.80
CA THR A 144 30.31 18.98 8.41
C THR A 144 29.83 17.56 8.72
N LYS A 145 30.71 16.55 8.65
CA LYS A 145 30.39 15.15 8.99
C LYS A 145 30.69 14.82 10.46
N MET A 146 29.87 15.32 11.37
CA MET A 146 29.79 14.78 12.73
C MET A 146 28.31 14.49 13.03
N PHE A 147 27.96 13.20 13.16
CA PHE A 147 26.66 12.66 13.62
C PHE A 147 25.43 12.70 12.69
N LYS A 148 25.55 12.36 11.40
CA LYS A 148 24.35 12.01 10.61
C LYS A 148 23.98 10.54 10.86
N PHE A 149 22.92 10.31 11.63
CA PHE A 149 22.25 9.01 11.69
C PHE A 149 21.74 8.64 10.29
N GLN A 150 22.11 7.47 9.79
CA GLN A 150 21.63 6.95 8.51
C GLN A 150 20.61 5.85 8.79
N TYR A 151 19.35 6.13 8.48
CA TYR A 151 18.30 5.11 8.52
C TYR A 151 18.57 4.10 7.41
N THR A 152 18.52 2.81 7.75
CA THR A 152 18.61 1.73 6.77
C THR A 152 17.20 1.18 6.53
N PRO A 153 16.60 1.38 5.35
CA PRO A 153 15.22 0.94 5.06
C PRO A 153 15.00 -0.56 5.30
N LEU A 154 16.03 -1.37 5.03
CA LEU A 154 16.00 -2.80 5.29
C LEU A 154 15.79 -3.11 6.79
N GLY A 155 16.34 -2.30 7.70
CA GLY A 155 16.22 -2.48 9.15
C GLY A 155 14.78 -2.43 9.68
N PHE A 156 13.95 -1.54 9.13
CA PHE A 156 12.52 -1.49 9.46
C PHE A 156 11.76 -2.70 8.91
N SER A 157 12.20 -3.23 7.77
CA SER A 157 11.55 -4.38 7.13
C SER A 157 11.80 -5.68 7.90
N TRP A 158 12.92 -5.80 8.62
CA TRP A 158 13.20 -6.93 9.52
C TRP A 158 12.25 -7.02 10.72
N MET A 159 11.53 -5.95 11.06
CA MET A 159 10.63 -5.88 12.23
C MET A 159 9.32 -6.67 12.05
N ILE A 160 9.15 -7.42 10.96
CA ILE A 160 8.02 -8.34 10.76
C ILE A 160 8.17 -9.67 11.53
N TYR A 161 9.40 -10.02 11.92
CA TYR A 161 9.73 -11.26 12.61
C TYR A 161 10.08 -10.99 14.08
N ALA A 162 9.82 -11.96 14.95
CA ALA A 162 10.46 -11.98 16.27
C ALA A 162 11.91 -12.41 16.13
N ASP A 163 12.14 -13.54 15.47
CA ASP A 163 13.45 -13.97 15.01
C ASP A 163 13.18 -14.87 13.80
N ARG A 164 13.91 -14.65 12.71
CA ARG A 164 13.64 -15.37 11.47
C ARG A 164 14.17 -16.81 11.51
N ASN A 165 15.31 -17.00 12.17
CA ASN A 165 16.08 -18.24 12.08
C ASN A 165 15.99 -19.06 13.37
N ASP A 166 16.08 -18.38 14.51
CA ASP A 166 16.28 -19.04 15.81
C ASP A 166 15.15 -18.73 16.80
N PHE A 167 13.94 -18.45 16.29
CA PHE A 167 12.76 -18.31 17.15
C PHE A 167 12.32 -19.69 17.66
N ASP A 168 12.92 -20.10 18.78
CA ASP A 168 12.71 -21.40 19.40
C ASP A 168 12.94 -21.37 20.92
N ARG A 169 12.67 -22.50 21.58
CA ARG A 169 12.89 -22.68 23.03
C ARG A 169 14.35 -22.81 23.44
N GLN A 170 15.28 -23.01 22.51
CA GLN A 170 16.70 -23.06 22.83
C GLN A 170 17.22 -21.65 23.12
N HIS A 171 16.75 -20.67 22.35
CA HIS A 171 17.18 -19.29 22.41
C HIS A 171 16.27 -18.38 23.23
N TYR A 172 15.01 -18.78 23.48
CA TYR A 172 14.01 -17.94 24.15
C TYR A 172 13.32 -18.61 25.33
N ASP A 173 12.96 -17.77 26.30
CA ASP A 173 11.99 -18.08 27.35
C ASP A 173 10.66 -17.40 27.02
N PHE A 174 9.57 -18.15 27.18
CA PHE A 174 8.20 -17.70 26.90
C PHE A 174 7.38 -17.73 28.18
N ARG A 175 6.86 -16.56 28.59
CA ARG A 175 6.04 -16.43 29.80
C ARG A 175 4.65 -15.96 29.45
N TYR A 176 3.65 -16.80 29.70
CA TYR A 176 2.25 -16.42 29.56
C TYR A 176 1.90 -15.26 30.51
N VAL A 177 1.19 -14.28 29.98
CA VAL A 177 0.77 -13.08 30.72
C VAL A 177 -0.73 -13.13 30.97
N ARG A 178 -1.54 -13.19 29.91
CA ARG A 178 -3.00 -13.11 29.98
C ARG A 178 -3.67 -13.50 28.66
N ARG A 179 -5.00 -13.53 28.69
CA ARG A 179 -5.86 -13.47 27.50
C ARG A 179 -6.35 -12.04 27.29
N GLU A 180 -6.49 -11.63 26.04
CA GLU A 180 -7.17 -10.39 25.68
C GLU A 180 -7.85 -10.50 24.32
N PHE A 181 -8.69 -9.51 23.99
CA PHE A 181 -9.25 -9.37 22.66
C PHE A 181 -8.46 -8.31 21.89
N THR A 182 -8.13 -8.63 20.65
CA THR A 182 -7.52 -7.70 19.70
C THR A 182 -8.48 -7.58 18.52
N GLY A 183 -9.34 -6.57 18.55
CA GLY A 183 -10.52 -6.53 17.67
C GLY A 183 -11.50 -7.66 18.00
N ASP A 184 -11.85 -8.47 17.01
CA ASP A 184 -12.76 -9.63 17.15
C ASP A 184 -12.01 -10.95 17.42
N VAL A 185 -10.69 -10.87 17.57
CA VAL A 185 -9.79 -12.02 17.72
C VAL A 185 -9.41 -12.17 19.19
N ARG A 186 -9.68 -13.33 19.77
CA ARG A 186 -9.17 -13.70 21.09
C ARG A 186 -7.71 -14.09 20.97
N THR A 187 -6.88 -13.55 21.85
CA THR A 187 -5.44 -13.79 21.86
C THR A 187 -4.93 -14.25 23.22
N LEU A 188 -3.87 -15.06 23.18
CA LEU A 188 -3.00 -15.41 24.30
C LEU A 188 -1.75 -14.55 24.22
N VAL A 189 -1.39 -13.89 25.32
CA VAL A 189 -0.31 -12.92 25.37
C VAL A 189 0.89 -13.53 26.09
N PHE A 190 2.07 -13.42 25.48
CA PHE A 190 3.32 -13.93 26.04
C PHE A 190 4.38 -12.84 26.07
N ASP A 191 5.12 -12.76 27.17
CA ASP A 191 6.42 -12.09 27.19
C ASP A 191 7.47 -13.06 26.62
N VAL A 192 8.35 -12.52 25.78
CA VAL A 192 9.45 -13.23 25.11
C VAL A 192 10.75 -12.60 25.56
N THR A 193 11.64 -13.39 26.15
CA THR A 193 12.95 -12.93 26.61
C THR A 193 14.03 -13.82 26.03
N PRO A 194 15.08 -13.27 25.41
CA PRO A 194 16.20 -14.08 24.93
C PRO A 194 17.00 -14.61 26.12
N LYS A 195 17.45 -15.85 26.01
CA LYS A 195 18.35 -16.44 27.01
C LYS A 195 19.71 -15.76 26.96
N LYS A 196 20.44 -15.85 28.08
CA LYS A 196 21.73 -15.16 28.30
C LYS A 196 22.75 -15.40 27.17
N ASP A 197 22.81 -16.62 26.65
CA ASP A 197 23.80 -17.03 25.63
C ASP A 197 23.18 -17.17 24.23
N ALA A 198 22.00 -16.58 24.00
CA ALA A 198 21.27 -16.71 22.73
C ALA A 198 21.92 -15.96 21.55
N GLY A 199 22.93 -15.12 21.80
CA GLY A 199 23.60 -14.32 20.78
C GLY A 199 23.03 -12.91 20.64
N LYS A 200 23.33 -12.25 19.51
CA LYS A 200 22.97 -10.85 19.24
C LYS A 200 21.72 -10.73 18.38
N GLY A 201 21.05 -9.58 18.42
CA GLY A 201 19.91 -9.29 17.55
C GLY A 201 18.65 -10.06 17.90
N ARG A 202 18.54 -10.58 19.12
CA ARG A 202 17.39 -11.37 19.58
C ARG A 202 16.27 -10.48 20.07
N PHE A 203 15.04 -10.79 19.67
CA PHE A 203 13.85 -10.06 20.09
C PHE A 203 13.61 -10.13 21.61
N LEU A 204 13.19 -9.01 22.18
CA LEU A 204 12.77 -8.86 23.55
C LEU A 204 11.47 -8.06 23.53
N GLY A 205 10.40 -8.63 24.06
CA GLY A 205 9.11 -7.96 24.03
C GLY A 205 7.93 -8.88 24.32
N ARG A 206 6.81 -8.58 23.69
CA ARG A 206 5.53 -9.26 23.87
C ARG A 206 4.95 -9.66 22.54
N ILE A 207 4.34 -10.83 22.49
CA ILE A 207 3.64 -11.37 21.32
C ILE A 207 2.19 -11.72 21.67
N TRP A 208 1.32 -11.60 20.68
CA TRP A 208 -0.10 -11.96 20.76
C TRP A 208 -0.36 -13.11 19.81
N ILE A 209 -0.90 -14.20 20.34
CA ILE A 209 -1.16 -15.44 19.62
C ILE A 209 -2.66 -15.62 19.52
N GLU A 210 -3.24 -15.76 18.33
CA GLU A 210 -4.67 -16.04 18.23
C GLU A 210 -5.03 -17.46 18.69
N ASP A 211 -6.26 -17.65 19.18
CA ASP A 211 -6.64 -18.83 19.95
C ASP A 211 -7.14 -20.04 19.15
N GLN A 212 -7.22 -19.97 17.82
CA GLN A 212 -7.69 -21.08 16.97
C GLN A 212 -6.52 -21.88 16.40
N ASP A 213 -5.66 -21.22 15.62
CA ASP A 213 -4.57 -21.87 14.90
C ASP A 213 -3.19 -21.56 15.52
N PHE A 214 -3.15 -20.75 16.58
CA PHE A 214 -1.94 -20.30 17.29
C PHE A 214 -0.97 -19.48 16.45
N ASN A 215 -1.47 -18.66 15.52
CA ASN A 215 -0.62 -17.73 14.78
C ASN A 215 -0.28 -16.49 15.62
N ILE A 216 0.95 -15.98 15.50
CA ILE A 216 1.31 -14.66 16.02
C ILE A 216 0.61 -13.60 15.17
N VAL A 217 -0.13 -12.69 15.81
CA VAL A 217 -0.89 -11.60 15.16
C VAL A 217 -0.33 -10.20 15.44
N ARG A 218 0.44 -10.05 16.52
CA ARG A 218 1.10 -8.80 16.91
C ARG A 218 2.42 -9.08 17.63
N LEU A 219 3.41 -8.24 17.40
CA LEU A 219 4.68 -8.20 18.13
C LEU A 219 4.95 -6.79 18.61
N ASN A 220 5.28 -6.61 19.88
CA ASN A 220 5.64 -5.32 20.45
C ASN A 220 6.93 -5.45 21.25
N GLY A 221 7.99 -4.75 20.86
CA GLY A 221 9.29 -4.92 21.50
C GLY A 221 10.44 -4.31 20.73
N THR A 222 11.65 -4.81 20.99
CA THR A 222 12.90 -4.39 20.33
C THR A 222 13.83 -5.59 20.17
N TYR A 223 14.98 -5.39 19.52
CA TYR A 223 16.05 -6.39 19.46
C TYR A 223 17.18 -6.01 20.43
N THR A 224 17.83 -7.03 21.00
CA THR A 224 18.85 -6.85 22.04
C THR A 224 20.27 -7.00 21.50
N HIS A 225 21.25 -6.54 22.28
CA HIS A 225 22.68 -6.68 22.01
C HIS A 225 23.11 -6.17 20.62
N PRO A 226 22.86 -4.89 20.28
CA PRO A 226 23.28 -4.33 19.01
C PRO A 226 24.80 -4.45 18.81
N SER A 227 25.23 -4.64 17.57
CA SER A 227 26.63 -4.46 17.20
C SER A 227 27.06 -3.01 17.39
N ARG A 228 28.38 -2.78 17.48
CA ARG A 228 28.94 -1.42 17.60
C ARG A 228 28.43 -0.55 16.46
N ASN A 229 27.89 0.63 16.79
CA ASN A 229 27.29 1.59 15.87
C ASN A 229 25.98 1.14 15.16
N THR A 230 25.34 0.07 15.65
CA THR A 230 24.00 -0.33 15.21
C THR A 230 23.00 0.01 16.31
N TYR A 231 21.77 0.35 15.92
CA TYR A 231 20.68 0.64 16.85
C TYR A 231 19.47 -0.17 16.45
N TYR A 232 18.79 -0.71 17.45
CA TYR A 232 17.49 -1.36 17.27
C TYR A 232 16.43 -0.45 17.84
N PHE A 233 15.39 -0.22 17.05
CA PHE A 233 14.28 0.63 17.44
C PHE A 233 13.15 -0.22 18.00
N HIS A 234 12.37 0.37 18.90
CA HIS A 234 11.12 -0.20 19.35
C HIS A 234 10.14 -0.27 18.19
N MET A 235 9.40 -1.38 18.14
CA MET A 235 8.47 -1.70 17.08
C MET A 235 7.16 -2.21 17.65
N ASP A 236 6.07 -1.91 16.94
CA ASP A 236 4.77 -2.53 17.08
C ASP A 236 4.33 -3.05 15.71
N SER A 237 4.49 -4.35 15.52
CA SER A 237 4.30 -5.06 14.26
C SER A 237 2.97 -5.82 14.28
N TRP A 238 2.17 -5.66 13.23
CA TRP A 238 0.80 -6.18 13.12
C TRP A 238 0.62 -7.03 11.87
N ARG A 239 -0.15 -8.11 12.03
CA ARG A 239 -0.48 -9.05 10.96
C ARG A 239 -1.99 -9.12 10.77
N LEU A 240 -2.44 -9.29 9.53
CA LEU A 240 -3.86 -9.39 9.16
C LEU A 240 -4.19 -10.78 8.60
N ASN A 241 -5.38 -11.30 8.88
CA ASN A 241 -5.83 -12.59 8.37
C ASN A 241 -6.61 -12.42 7.06
N LEU A 242 -5.87 -12.44 5.95
CA LEU A 242 -6.37 -12.12 4.61
C LEU A 242 -6.48 -13.35 3.72
N ILE A 243 -5.91 -14.47 4.16
CA ILE A 243 -5.99 -15.77 3.52
C ILE A 243 -6.21 -16.86 4.56
N PRO A 244 -6.76 -18.02 4.17
CA PRO A 244 -6.90 -19.16 5.06
C PRO A 244 -5.56 -19.55 5.70
N GLY A 245 -5.57 -19.78 7.01
CA GLY A 245 -4.44 -20.32 7.77
C GLY A 245 -3.27 -19.38 8.05
N TYR A 246 -3.19 -18.18 7.46
CA TYR A 246 -2.05 -17.28 7.68
C TYR A 246 -2.44 -15.86 8.08
N TRP A 247 -1.63 -15.30 8.98
CA TRP A 247 -1.67 -13.89 9.39
C TRP A 247 -0.47 -13.18 8.76
N VAL A 248 -0.74 -12.33 7.77
CA VAL A 248 0.27 -11.73 6.89
C VAL A 248 0.79 -10.41 7.50
N PRO A 249 2.11 -10.20 7.62
CA PRO A 249 2.67 -8.93 8.10
C PRO A 249 2.19 -7.74 7.26
N THR A 250 1.71 -6.69 7.91
CA THR A 250 1.07 -5.59 7.18
C THR A 250 1.55 -4.22 7.64
N TYR A 251 1.61 -4.01 8.95
CA TYR A 251 1.93 -2.71 9.53
C TYR A 251 3.04 -2.84 10.57
N ILE A 252 3.93 -1.87 10.59
CA ILE A 252 4.91 -1.70 11.66
C ILE A 252 4.90 -0.24 12.05
N TYR A 253 4.70 0.02 13.32
CA TYR A 253 4.93 1.33 13.91
C TYR A 253 6.27 1.29 14.65
N SER A 254 7.08 2.32 14.50
CA SER A 254 8.31 2.49 15.29
C SER A 254 8.34 3.88 15.88
N GLU A 255 8.74 3.98 17.14
CA GLU A 255 8.89 5.24 17.84
C GLU A 255 10.10 5.18 18.75
N GLU A 256 10.88 6.24 18.72
CA GLU A 256 11.98 6.47 19.64
C GLU A 256 11.91 7.90 20.14
N GLY A 257 12.47 8.13 21.32
CA GLY A 257 12.58 9.46 21.90
C GLY A 257 12.12 9.51 23.34
N ASP A 258 12.81 10.34 24.11
CA ASP A 258 12.41 10.72 25.45
C ASP A 258 12.50 12.25 25.53
N PHE A 259 11.34 12.90 25.60
CA PHE A 259 11.23 14.36 25.70
C PHE A 259 11.29 14.85 27.16
N THR A 260 11.63 13.98 28.13
CA THR A 260 11.81 14.38 29.52
C THR A 260 13.04 15.25 29.73
N ALA A 261 12.95 16.15 30.72
CA ALA A 261 14.04 17.06 31.05
C ALA A 261 15.29 16.28 31.49
N GLY A 262 16.40 16.42 30.76
CA GLY A 262 17.67 15.75 31.04
C GLY A 262 17.90 14.44 30.29
N ALA A 263 16.99 14.04 29.40
CA ALA A 263 17.18 12.87 28.54
C ALA A 263 18.46 12.98 27.70
N LYS A 264 19.31 11.96 27.77
CA LYS A 264 20.58 11.89 27.01
C LYS A 264 20.37 11.39 25.57
N ASN A 265 19.20 10.82 25.29
CA ASN A 265 18.90 10.23 23.99
C ASN A 265 18.48 11.33 23.01
N LYS A 266 19.29 11.55 21.98
CA LYS A 266 19.08 12.65 21.01
C LYS A 266 18.22 12.25 19.81
N ILE A 267 17.79 11.00 19.75
CA ILE A 267 16.98 10.46 18.66
C ILE A 267 15.53 10.49 19.11
N ALA A 268 14.72 11.30 18.44
CA ALA A 268 13.28 11.28 18.60
C ALA A 268 12.66 11.20 17.20
N PHE A 269 11.95 10.11 16.91
CA PHE A 269 11.26 9.92 15.64
C PHE A 269 10.03 9.04 15.79
N LYS A 270 9.12 9.17 14.84
CA LYS A 270 8.03 8.21 14.60
C LYS A 270 8.10 7.71 13.17
N ALA A 271 7.76 6.45 12.94
CA ALA A 271 7.74 5.86 11.61
C ALA A 271 6.58 4.88 11.45
N GLN A 272 6.01 4.87 10.24
CA GLN A 272 5.08 3.86 9.77
C GLN A 272 5.73 3.09 8.64
N THR A 273 5.76 1.77 8.75
CA THR A 273 6.04 0.87 7.63
C THR A 273 4.78 0.13 7.24
N ARG A 274 4.48 0.10 5.95
CA ARG A 274 3.35 -0.61 5.37
C ARG A 274 3.84 -1.56 4.29
N MET A 275 3.21 -2.72 4.21
CA MET A 275 3.54 -3.75 3.25
C MET A 275 2.32 -4.20 2.49
N TRP A 276 2.43 -4.38 1.18
CA TRP A 276 1.34 -4.85 0.33
C TRP A 276 1.89 -5.53 -0.93
N GLY A 277 1.00 -5.94 -1.83
CA GLY A 277 1.38 -6.59 -3.06
C GLY A 277 1.83 -8.04 -2.87
N TYR A 278 1.33 -8.72 -1.84
CA TYR A 278 1.67 -10.12 -1.58
C TYR A 278 1.17 -11.08 -2.69
N ASN A 279 0.18 -10.66 -3.49
CA ASN A 279 -0.41 -11.44 -4.59
C ASN A 279 -0.33 -10.76 -5.97
N LEU A 280 0.59 -9.80 -6.19
CA LEU A 280 0.70 -9.03 -7.44
C LEU A 280 0.87 -9.89 -8.71
N ARG A 281 1.36 -11.13 -8.58
CA ARG A 281 1.69 -12.01 -9.72
C ARG A 281 0.52 -12.83 -10.26
N THR A 282 -0.63 -12.83 -9.59
CA THR A 282 -1.71 -13.81 -9.87
C THR A 282 -2.87 -13.21 -10.67
N GLY A 283 -2.85 -11.91 -10.98
CA GLY A 283 -4.02 -11.18 -11.48
C GLY A 283 -4.17 -10.94 -12.98
N THR A 284 -3.21 -11.28 -13.86
CA THR A 284 -3.17 -10.62 -15.19
C THR A 284 -2.97 -11.49 -16.44
N ALA A 285 -2.93 -12.83 -16.37
CA ALA A 285 -2.85 -13.63 -17.61
C ALA A 285 -3.52 -15.01 -17.53
N ASN A 286 -3.36 -15.72 -16.41
CA ASN A 286 -3.96 -17.05 -16.28
C ASN A 286 -5.47 -16.99 -16.00
N ASP A 287 -5.95 -15.98 -15.25
CA ASP A 287 -7.37 -15.81 -14.95
C ASP A 287 -8.20 -15.45 -16.20
N GLU A 288 -7.65 -14.66 -17.12
CA GLU A 288 -8.28 -14.40 -18.42
C GLU A 288 -8.38 -15.67 -19.26
N LEU A 289 -7.33 -16.50 -19.26
CA LEU A 289 -7.33 -17.76 -20.01
C LEU A 289 -8.28 -18.82 -19.40
N THR A 290 -8.42 -18.87 -18.07
CA THR A 290 -9.31 -19.82 -17.39
C THR A 290 -10.79 -19.40 -17.38
N ASN A 291 -11.09 -18.11 -17.58
CA ASN A 291 -12.47 -17.61 -17.66
C ASN A 291 -13.05 -17.54 -19.09
N ILE A 292 -12.29 -17.93 -20.12
CA ILE A 292 -12.87 -18.19 -21.45
C ILE A 292 -13.62 -19.53 -21.38
N ARG A 293 -14.86 -19.51 -20.88
CA ARG A 293 -15.83 -20.54 -21.24
C ARG A 293 -16.20 -20.31 -22.71
N VAL A 294 -15.84 -21.27 -23.55
CA VAL A 294 -16.15 -21.29 -24.99
C VAL A 294 -17.64 -21.56 -25.17
N ASP A 295 -18.48 -20.57 -24.85
CA ASP A 295 -19.88 -20.51 -25.29
C ASP A 295 -20.04 -19.22 -26.10
N SER A 296 -19.80 -19.36 -27.41
CA SER A 296 -20.09 -18.38 -28.48
C SER A 296 -19.72 -16.92 -28.18
N VAL A 297 -18.44 -16.56 -28.34
CA VAL A 297 -18.06 -15.16 -28.57
C VAL A 297 -18.68 -14.75 -29.91
N LYS A 298 -19.82 -14.07 -29.84
CA LYS A 298 -20.36 -13.35 -30.98
C LYS A 298 -19.57 -12.05 -31.03
N ASP A 299 -18.82 -11.87 -32.10
CA ASP A 299 -18.16 -10.61 -32.36
C ASP A 299 -19.24 -9.56 -32.63
N ASP A 300 -19.62 -8.84 -31.58
CA ASP A 300 -20.54 -7.70 -31.64
C ASP A 300 -19.77 -6.41 -31.97
N THR A 301 -18.49 -6.47 -32.39
CA THR A 301 -17.91 -5.31 -33.07
C THR A 301 -18.76 -5.04 -34.30
N PRO A 302 -19.40 -3.87 -34.39
CA PRO A 302 -20.15 -3.55 -35.59
C PRO A 302 -19.15 -3.62 -36.76
N ALA A 303 -19.61 -4.00 -37.95
CA ALA A 303 -18.82 -3.82 -39.17
C ALA A 303 -18.64 -2.31 -39.41
N THR A 304 -17.82 -1.66 -38.59
CA THR A 304 -17.60 -0.22 -38.59
C THR A 304 -16.59 0.11 -39.67
N GLN A 305 -16.93 1.11 -40.48
CA GLN A 305 -15.95 1.89 -41.24
C GLN A 305 -14.75 2.24 -40.37
N ASP A 306 -13.57 2.31 -40.99
CA ASP A 306 -12.34 2.77 -40.33
C ASP A 306 -12.62 4.03 -39.49
N ALA A 307 -12.09 4.06 -38.27
CA ALA A 307 -12.23 5.21 -37.39
C ALA A 307 -11.72 6.48 -38.11
N SER A 308 -12.52 7.55 -38.08
CA SER A 308 -12.05 8.84 -38.59
C SER A 308 -10.74 9.25 -37.90
N PRO A 309 -9.85 10.05 -38.53
CA PRO A 309 -8.57 10.41 -37.93
C PRO A 309 -8.66 11.00 -36.51
N LEU A 310 -9.71 11.77 -36.22
CA LEU A 310 -9.95 12.31 -34.87
C LEU A 310 -10.42 11.24 -33.88
N ALA A 311 -11.25 10.28 -34.32
CA ALA A 311 -11.67 9.15 -33.49
C ALA A 311 -10.48 8.24 -33.17
N ALA A 312 -9.67 7.90 -34.16
CA ALA A 312 -8.45 7.12 -33.98
C ALA A 312 -7.46 7.80 -33.02
N GLN A 313 -7.29 9.13 -33.12
CA GLN A 313 -6.44 9.88 -32.19
C GLN A 313 -6.93 9.80 -30.73
N ARG A 314 -8.26 9.77 -30.51
CA ARG A 314 -8.85 9.66 -29.17
C ARG A 314 -8.73 8.25 -28.60
N GLU A 315 -8.95 7.23 -29.43
CA GLU A 315 -8.72 5.83 -29.06
C GLU A 315 -7.24 5.61 -28.70
N TRP A 316 -6.32 6.19 -29.46
CA TRP A 316 -4.88 6.13 -29.18
C TRP A 316 -4.50 6.78 -27.85
N GLN A 317 -5.11 7.92 -27.52
CA GLN A 317 -4.93 8.56 -26.20
C GLN A 317 -5.50 7.72 -25.06
N GLN A 318 -6.64 7.06 -25.28
CA GLN A 318 -7.21 6.17 -24.28
C GLN A 318 -6.34 4.94 -24.05
N GLN A 319 -5.80 4.35 -25.12
CA GLN A 319 -4.87 3.23 -24.99
C GLN A 319 -3.59 3.63 -24.22
N ALA A 320 -3.06 4.83 -24.48
CA ALA A 320 -1.92 5.36 -23.72
C ALA A 320 -2.22 5.47 -22.22
N GLU A 321 -3.41 5.95 -21.89
CA GLU A 321 -3.90 6.12 -20.53
C GLU A 321 -4.06 4.76 -19.84
N ASP A 322 -4.75 3.82 -20.48
CA ASP A 322 -4.99 2.48 -19.94
C ASP A 322 -3.68 1.71 -19.72
N ASN A 323 -2.72 1.79 -20.66
CA ASN A 323 -1.38 1.20 -20.53
C ASN A 323 -0.63 1.71 -19.29
N VAL A 324 -0.71 3.01 -19.01
CA VAL A 324 -0.08 3.61 -17.83
C VAL A 324 -0.74 3.11 -16.55
N LEU A 325 -2.07 3.10 -16.51
CA LEU A 325 -2.81 2.66 -15.33
C LEU A 325 -2.56 1.17 -15.04
N GLU A 326 -2.62 0.31 -16.07
CA GLU A 326 -2.32 -1.12 -15.95
C GLU A 326 -0.89 -1.33 -15.44
N ARG A 327 0.07 -0.56 -15.95
CA ARG A 327 1.46 -0.65 -15.51
C ARG A 327 1.64 -0.23 -14.05
N LEU A 328 1.00 0.85 -13.63
CA LEU A 328 1.03 1.31 -12.25
C LEU A 328 0.35 0.30 -11.30
N GLU A 329 -0.75 -0.31 -11.73
CA GLU A 329 -1.46 -1.35 -10.96
C GLU A 329 -0.61 -2.62 -10.82
N ARG A 330 -0.06 -3.13 -11.94
CA ARG A 330 0.81 -4.31 -11.94
C ARG A 330 2.08 -4.12 -11.10
N SER A 331 2.62 -2.91 -11.05
CA SER A 331 3.78 -2.58 -10.22
C SER A 331 3.44 -2.45 -8.73
N GLY A 332 2.16 -2.55 -8.35
CA GLY A 332 1.67 -2.37 -6.99
C GLY A 332 1.69 -0.92 -6.51
N LEU A 333 1.65 0.05 -7.42
CA LEU A 333 1.62 1.47 -7.05
C LEU A 333 0.20 2.06 -7.11
N LEU A 334 -0.64 1.55 -8.01
CA LEU A 334 -2.05 1.91 -8.13
C LEU A 334 -2.93 0.81 -7.57
N ALA A 335 -3.96 1.17 -6.80
CA ALA A 335 -4.94 0.21 -6.31
C ALA A 335 -5.85 -0.24 -7.47
N PRO A 336 -6.29 -1.52 -7.52
CA PRO A 336 -7.34 -1.96 -8.42
C PRO A 336 -8.62 -1.14 -8.23
N GLU A 337 -9.44 -1.05 -9.28
CA GLU A 337 -10.69 -0.28 -9.22
C GLU A 337 -11.59 -0.74 -8.07
N GLY A 338 -12.15 0.22 -7.32
CA GLY A 338 -12.90 -0.09 -6.11
C GLY A 338 -13.91 0.97 -5.66
N GLU A 339 -14.49 0.76 -4.47
CA GLU A 339 -15.50 1.65 -3.90
C GLU A 339 -14.98 3.06 -3.60
N LEU A 340 -13.70 3.19 -3.24
CA LEU A 340 -13.08 4.49 -3.01
C LEU A 340 -13.06 5.34 -4.29
N ASP A 341 -12.81 4.73 -5.45
CA ASP A 341 -12.85 5.44 -6.73
C ASP A 341 -14.24 6.01 -6.99
N LYS A 342 -15.32 5.28 -6.66
CA LYS A 342 -16.69 5.79 -6.79
C LYS A 342 -16.97 7.01 -5.91
N VAL A 343 -16.39 7.04 -4.71
CA VAL A 343 -16.50 8.20 -3.80
C VAL A 343 -15.80 9.41 -4.41
N LEU A 344 -14.58 9.23 -4.91
CA LEU A 344 -13.81 10.28 -5.59
C LEU A 344 -14.54 10.76 -6.85
N GLN A 345 -15.06 9.82 -7.64
CA GLN A 345 -15.83 10.10 -8.85
C GLN A 345 -17.08 10.91 -8.55
N THR A 346 -17.74 10.69 -7.42
CA THR A 346 -18.91 11.48 -7.01
C THR A 346 -18.55 12.95 -6.84
N VAL A 347 -17.42 13.25 -6.21
CA VAL A 347 -16.93 14.63 -6.03
C VAL A 347 -16.58 15.27 -7.38
N VAL A 348 -15.91 14.54 -8.27
CA VAL A 348 -15.58 15.01 -9.63
C VAL A 348 -16.84 15.26 -10.45
N ASN A 349 -17.81 14.34 -10.42
CA ASN A 349 -19.09 14.49 -11.12
C ASN A 349 -19.85 15.73 -10.63
N ASN A 350 -19.88 15.99 -9.33
CA ASN A 350 -20.49 17.20 -8.78
C ASN A 350 -19.84 18.46 -9.37
N LEU A 351 -18.50 18.51 -9.43
CA LEU A 351 -17.77 19.63 -10.04
C LEU A 351 -18.10 19.78 -11.52
N GLN A 352 -18.16 18.69 -12.28
CA GLN A 352 -18.48 18.72 -13.71
C GLN A 352 -19.91 19.22 -13.98
N ILE A 353 -20.89 18.69 -13.24
CA ILE A 353 -22.31 19.02 -13.41
C ILE A 353 -22.56 20.49 -13.10
N THR A 354 -22.06 21.01 -11.98
CA THR A 354 -22.34 22.41 -11.59
C THR A 354 -21.59 23.44 -12.43
N ASN A 355 -20.56 23.01 -13.17
CA ASN A 355 -19.79 23.87 -14.07
C ASN A 355 -20.14 23.66 -15.56
N ASN A 356 -21.16 22.85 -15.86
CA ASN A 356 -21.57 22.52 -17.23
C ASN A 356 -20.39 22.03 -18.09
N ILE A 357 -19.54 21.17 -17.52
CA ILE A 357 -18.36 20.63 -18.18
C ILE A 357 -18.77 19.38 -18.96
N GLU A 358 -18.73 19.48 -20.29
CA GLU A 358 -18.92 18.36 -21.21
C GLU A 358 -17.58 18.01 -21.85
N LEU A 359 -17.06 16.82 -21.53
CA LEU A 359 -15.82 16.31 -22.09
C LEU A 359 -16.10 15.18 -23.08
N PRO A 360 -15.30 15.06 -24.15
CA PRO A 360 -15.49 14.03 -25.17
C PRO A 360 -15.23 12.61 -24.66
N ARG A 361 -14.49 12.47 -23.56
CA ARG A 361 -14.25 11.22 -22.84
C ARG A 361 -14.61 11.40 -21.37
N PRO A 362 -15.16 10.37 -20.70
CA PRO A 362 -15.48 10.45 -19.29
C PRO A 362 -14.22 10.67 -18.45
N VAL A 363 -14.36 11.39 -17.34
CA VAL A 363 -13.29 11.52 -16.35
C VAL A 363 -13.37 10.33 -15.41
N ARG A 364 -12.23 9.69 -15.12
CA ARG A 364 -12.10 8.61 -14.14
C ARG A 364 -11.29 9.10 -12.94
N THR A 365 -11.42 8.40 -11.81
CA THR A 365 -10.58 8.62 -10.63
C THR A 365 -9.95 7.30 -10.21
N ARG A 366 -8.69 7.35 -9.78
CA ARG A 366 -7.95 6.17 -9.28
C ARG A 366 -7.08 6.55 -8.07
N VAL A 367 -6.78 5.56 -7.24
CA VAL A 367 -6.00 5.76 -6.01
C VAL A 367 -4.58 5.21 -6.15
N LEU A 368 -3.60 6.09 -5.97
CA LEU A 368 -2.20 5.72 -5.78
C LEU A 368 -2.01 5.28 -4.32
N ILE A 369 -1.37 4.14 -4.08
CA ILE A 369 -1.32 3.49 -2.75
C ILE A 369 -0.38 4.24 -1.78
N THR A 370 0.54 5.05 -2.30
CA THR A 370 1.65 5.64 -1.55
C THR A 370 1.26 6.82 -0.64
N SER A 371 2.14 7.15 0.30
CA SER A 371 1.99 8.21 1.32
C SER A 371 2.31 9.64 0.88
N PRO A 372 3.25 9.93 -0.05
CA PRO A 372 3.50 11.30 -0.47
C PRO A 372 2.22 11.98 -0.95
N LEU A 373 2.02 13.26 -0.60
CA LEU A 373 0.82 14.01 -0.97
C LEU A 373 0.92 14.39 -2.44
N GLU A 374 0.27 13.58 -3.27
CA GLU A 374 0.50 13.60 -4.70
C GLU A 374 -0.81 13.44 -5.45
N THR A 375 -0.97 14.27 -6.48
CA THR A 375 -2.03 14.20 -7.47
C THR A 375 -1.45 14.48 -8.85
N PHE A 376 -2.06 13.84 -9.86
CA PHE A 376 -1.76 14.08 -11.26
C PHE A 376 -2.92 13.60 -12.11
N SER A 377 -2.95 14.01 -13.38
CA SER A 377 -3.86 13.48 -14.39
C SER A 377 -3.11 12.68 -15.44
N VAL A 378 -3.70 11.56 -15.87
CA VAL A 378 -3.27 10.77 -17.02
C VAL A 378 -4.42 10.70 -18.01
N GLY A 379 -4.30 11.43 -19.12
CA GLY A 379 -5.42 11.57 -20.05
C GLY A 379 -6.64 12.14 -19.32
N ASN A 380 -7.74 11.39 -19.27
CA ASN A 380 -8.94 11.79 -18.54
C ASN A 380 -9.05 11.13 -17.15
N THR A 381 -8.00 10.48 -16.65
CA THR A 381 -8.00 9.88 -15.30
C THR A 381 -7.27 10.77 -14.32
N ILE A 382 -7.93 11.15 -13.23
CA ILE A 382 -7.32 11.81 -12.07
C ILE A 382 -6.80 10.73 -11.12
N VAL A 383 -5.52 10.80 -10.76
CA VAL A 383 -4.90 9.92 -9.77
C VAL A 383 -4.58 10.72 -8.52
N ILE A 384 -4.99 10.20 -7.36
CA ILE A 384 -4.76 10.81 -6.06
C ILE A 384 -4.14 9.81 -5.10
N SER A 385 -3.13 10.23 -4.34
CA SER A 385 -2.47 9.36 -3.38
C SER A 385 -3.29 9.09 -2.12
N ARG A 386 -3.10 7.90 -1.55
CA ARG A 386 -3.65 7.50 -0.26
C ARG A 386 -3.29 8.52 0.81
N GLY A 387 -2.04 8.98 0.83
CA GLY A 387 -1.59 9.98 1.77
C GLY A 387 -2.33 11.31 1.65
N MET A 388 -2.63 11.76 0.42
CA MET A 388 -3.47 12.95 0.21
C MET A 388 -4.87 12.75 0.79
N ILE A 389 -5.52 11.62 0.51
CA ILE A 389 -6.87 11.32 1.03
C ILE A 389 -6.88 11.26 2.57
N ASP A 390 -5.82 10.70 3.18
CA ASP A 390 -5.70 10.56 4.63
C ASP A 390 -5.72 11.90 5.37
N VAL A 391 -5.09 12.94 4.80
CA VAL A 391 -4.81 14.20 5.50
C VAL A 391 -5.88 15.27 5.29
N LEU A 392 -6.77 15.08 4.32
CA LEU A 392 -7.82 16.05 4.01
C LEU A 392 -8.93 16.03 5.08
N PRO A 393 -9.30 17.18 5.66
CA PRO A 393 -10.26 17.21 6.77
C PRO A 393 -11.70 16.93 6.33
N ASP A 394 -12.07 17.29 5.10
CA ASP A 394 -13.44 17.19 4.62
C ASP A 394 -13.54 17.07 3.08
N GLU A 395 -14.77 16.90 2.59
CA GLU A 395 -15.08 16.77 1.17
C GLU A 395 -14.79 18.06 0.38
N ALA A 396 -14.92 19.25 0.98
CA ALA A 396 -14.62 20.51 0.30
C ALA A 396 -13.12 20.65 0.02
N SER A 397 -12.28 20.22 0.97
CA SER A 397 -10.83 20.14 0.79
C SER A 397 -10.45 19.11 -0.27
N LEU A 398 -11.12 17.96 -0.29
CA LEU A 398 -10.97 16.95 -1.35
C LEU A 398 -11.37 17.50 -2.72
N ALA A 399 -12.50 18.19 -2.80
CA ALA A 399 -12.95 18.83 -4.03
C ALA A 399 -11.94 19.87 -4.52
N ALA A 400 -11.32 20.64 -3.61
CA ALA A 400 -10.29 21.59 -3.98
C ALA A 400 -9.08 20.92 -4.65
N VAL A 401 -8.60 19.81 -4.08
CA VAL A 401 -7.50 19.01 -4.66
C VAL A 401 -7.90 18.41 -6.01
N LEU A 402 -9.07 17.76 -6.10
CA LEU A 402 -9.53 17.13 -7.35
C LEU A 402 -9.85 18.15 -8.45
N SER A 403 -10.30 19.36 -8.09
CA SER A 403 -10.60 20.42 -9.05
C SER A 403 -9.37 20.93 -9.78
N HIS A 404 -8.19 20.87 -9.16
CA HIS A 404 -6.91 21.20 -9.82
C HIS A 404 -6.64 20.25 -10.98
N GLU A 405 -6.70 18.94 -10.73
CA GLU A 405 -6.46 17.93 -11.77
C GLU A 405 -7.57 17.94 -12.84
N LEU A 406 -8.82 18.15 -12.43
CA LEU A 406 -9.92 18.34 -13.38
C LEU A 406 -9.69 19.56 -14.27
N ALA A 407 -9.08 20.63 -13.75
CA ALA A 407 -8.78 21.83 -14.52
C ALA A 407 -7.74 21.54 -15.61
N HIS A 408 -6.71 20.73 -15.34
CA HIS A 408 -5.78 20.27 -16.37
C HIS A 408 -6.49 19.54 -17.51
N ILE A 409 -7.41 18.63 -17.18
CA ILE A 409 -8.19 17.88 -18.17
C ILE A 409 -9.08 18.83 -19.00
N VAL A 410 -9.78 19.76 -18.35
CA VAL A 410 -10.68 20.72 -19.01
C VAL A 410 -9.93 21.68 -19.93
N LEU A 411 -8.73 22.11 -19.53
CA LEU A 411 -7.87 22.99 -20.33
C LEU A 411 -7.14 22.22 -21.44
N GLY A 412 -7.25 20.90 -21.48
CA GLY A 412 -6.59 20.05 -22.47
C GLY A 412 -5.08 19.99 -22.29
N HIS A 413 -4.58 20.22 -21.07
CA HIS A 413 -3.17 20.01 -20.70
C HIS A 413 -2.89 18.51 -20.76
N ASN A 414 -2.53 18.03 -21.95
CA ASN A 414 -2.44 16.60 -22.23
C ASN A 414 -1.05 16.05 -21.98
N LEU A 415 -1.02 14.80 -21.55
CA LEU A 415 0.17 13.99 -21.64
C LEU A 415 0.53 13.70 -23.09
N GLY A 416 1.84 13.67 -23.36
CA GLY A 416 2.32 13.32 -24.68
C GLY A 416 1.93 11.89 -25.07
N SER A 417 1.66 11.69 -26.36
CA SER A 417 1.19 10.41 -26.95
C SER A 417 2.22 9.27 -26.88
N GLN A 418 3.40 9.49 -26.29
CA GLN A 418 4.45 8.48 -26.14
C GLN A 418 4.00 7.22 -25.39
N TYR A 419 3.01 7.32 -24.51
CA TYR A 419 2.61 6.20 -23.65
C TYR A 419 1.69 5.18 -24.34
N ALA A 420 1.20 5.47 -25.54
CA ALA A 420 0.43 4.51 -26.35
C ALA A 420 1.30 3.37 -26.91
N PHE A 421 2.61 3.57 -26.96
CA PHE A 421 3.56 2.60 -27.50
C PHE A 421 3.92 1.54 -26.45
N ASN A 422 3.45 0.31 -26.63
CA ASN A 422 3.65 -0.80 -25.69
C ASN A 422 5.13 -1.10 -25.41
N ASP A 423 6.03 -0.91 -26.37
CA ASP A 423 7.48 -1.09 -26.17
C ASP A 423 8.04 -0.16 -25.10
N ARG A 424 7.46 1.04 -24.93
CA ARG A 424 7.85 1.99 -23.89
C ARG A 424 7.32 1.62 -22.49
N MET A 425 6.48 0.59 -22.41
CA MET A 425 5.98 0.02 -21.16
C MET A 425 6.78 -1.21 -20.70
N LEU A 426 7.78 -1.66 -21.47
CA LEU A 426 8.60 -2.84 -21.19
C LEU A 426 9.83 -2.48 -20.32
N PHE A 427 9.60 -2.09 -19.07
CA PHE A 427 10.67 -1.84 -18.09
C PHE A 427 10.44 -2.65 -16.79
N SER A 428 11.33 -2.58 -15.80
CA SER A 428 11.16 -3.28 -14.51
C SER A 428 10.29 -2.46 -13.55
N ASP A 429 9.55 -3.09 -12.64
CA ASP A 429 8.63 -2.37 -11.74
C ASP A 429 9.35 -1.27 -10.94
N GLU A 430 10.58 -1.53 -10.51
CA GLU A 430 11.42 -0.61 -9.73
C GLU A 430 11.82 0.65 -10.51
N SER A 431 11.75 0.61 -11.84
CA SER A 431 12.06 1.75 -12.71
C SER A 431 10.83 2.60 -13.06
N THR A 432 9.66 2.31 -12.49
CA THR A 432 8.40 3.00 -12.85
C THR A 432 8.48 4.52 -12.69
N TYR A 433 9.00 5.04 -11.57
CA TYR A 433 9.18 6.49 -11.37
C TYR A 433 10.25 7.13 -12.25
N GLN A 434 11.10 6.34 -12.92
CA GLN A 434 12.10 6.86 -13.86
C GLN A 434 11.54 6.95 -15.27
N ASN A 435 10.59 6.10 -15.61
CA ASN A 435 10.00 6.01 -16.94
C ASN A 435 8.69 6.81 -17.07
N PHE A 436 8.00 7.05 -15.95
CA PHE A 436 6.78 7.87 -15.90
C PHE A 436 7.03 9.24 -15.27
N GLY A 437 6.40 10.25 -15.86
CA GLY A 437 6.42 11.63 -15.38
C GLY A 437 5.30 12.42 -16.05
N PHE A 438 4.40 12.94 -15.24
CA PHE A 438 3.17 13.63 -15.61
C PHE A 438 3.23 15.09 -15.15
N LYS A 439 4.42 15.70 -15.28
CA LYS A 439 4.66 17.06 -14.83
C LYS A 439 4.19 18.06 -15.89
N HIS A 440 3.39 19.01 -15.45
CA HIS A 440 2.97 20.19 -16.19
C HIS A 440 4.00 21.32 -16.06
N ILE A 441 4.03 22.19 -17.07
CA ILE A 441 4.85 23.41 -17.03
C ILE A 441 4.20 24.48 -16.13
N PRO A 442 4.96 25.46 -15.61
CA PRO A 442 4.43 26.46 -14.67
C PRO A 442 3.22 27.25 -15.17
N GLU A 443 3.15 27.52 -16.48
CA GLU A 443 2.03 28.22 -17.11
C GLU A 443 0.74 27.40 -17.05
N GLU A 444 0.84 26.08 -17.27
CA GLU A 444 -0.27 25.14 -17.17
C GLU A 444 -0.76 25.01 -15.73
N GLU A 445 0.15 24.90 -14.75
CA GLU A 445 -0.20 24.87 -13.31
C GLU A 445 -0.95 26.13 -12.89
N THR A 446 -0.48 27.31 -13.34
CA THR A 446 -1.13 28.59 -13.02
C THR A 446 -2.52 28.70 -13.64
N ALA A 447 -2.68 28.23 -14.89
CA ALA A 447 -3.97 28.21 -15.57
C ALA A 447 -4.94 27.23 -14.91
N ALA A 448 -4.44 26.05 -14.49
CA ALA A 448 -5.20 25.04 -13.79
C ALA A 448 -5.69 25.56 -12.42
N ASP A 449 -4.82 26.16 -11.62
CA ASP A 449 -5.17 26.79 -10.32
C ASP A 449 -6.33 27.79 -10.50
N LYS A 450 -6.21 28.68 -11.49
CA LYS A 450 -7.24 29.69 -11.77
C LYS A 450 -8.58 29.04 -12.14
N LYS A 451 -8.56 28.05 -13.03
CA LYS A 451 -9.77 27.36 -13.48
C LYS A 451 -10.37 26.50 -12.36
N ALA A 452 -9.54 25.88 -11.52
CA ALA A 452 -9.96 25.11 -10.35
C ALA A 452 -10.72 26.00 -9.35
N VAL A 453 -10.20 27.18 -9.02
CA VAL A 453 -10.88 28.14 -8.13
C VAL A 453 -12.21 28.62 -8.74
N GLU A 454 -12.27 28.85 -10.05
CA GLU A 454 -13.53 29.17 -10.76
C GLU A 454 -14.54 28.03 -10.60
N MET A 455 -14.10 26.78 -10.84
CA MET A 455 -14.96 25.61 -10.72
C MET A 455 -15.52 25.42 -9.30
N LEU A 456 -14.67 25.63 -8.29
CA LEU A 456 -15.05 25.51 -6.89
C LEU A 456 -16.10 26.56 -6.47
N LYS A 457 -15.96 27.80 -6.96
CA LYS A 457 -16.92 28.88 -6.67
C LYS A 457 -18.30 28.61 -7.27
N ASN A 458 -18.35 27.87 -8.37
CA ASN A 458 -19.59 27.45 -9.04
C ASN A 458 -20.04 26.04 -8.62
N SER A 459 -19.63 25.57 -7.44
CA SER A 459 -19.92 24.21 -6.97
C SER A 459 -20.65 24.20 -5.63
N PRO A 460 -21.16 23.03 -5.18
CA PRO A 460 -21.76 22.89 -3.85
C PRO A 460 -20.78 23.21 -2.70
N TYR A 461 -19.47 23.27 -2.99
CA TYR A 461 -18.40 23.53 -2.03
C TYR A 461 -18.09 25.01 -1.83
N ALA A 462 -18.69 25.92 -2.61
CA ALA A 462 -18.36 27.36 -2.61
C ALA A 462 -18.42 28.02 -1.23
N GLN A 463 -19.36 27.58 -0.37
CA GLN A 463 -19.55 28.11 0.99
C GLN A 463 -18.65 27.44 2.05
N LYS A 464 -17.83 26.47 1.65
CA LYS A 464 -16.95 25.68 2.55
C LYS A 464 -15.47 25.78 2.18
N LEU A 465 -15.10 26.74 1.33
CA LEU A 465 -13.72 26.92 0.88
C LEU A 465 -12.77 27.39 1.98
N ASP A 466 -13.30 27.87 3.11
CA ASP A 466 -12.51 28.19 4.31
C ASP A 466 -11.70 26.98 4.80
N ALA A 467 -12.29 25.77 4.77
CA ALA A 467 -11.62 24.55 5.19
C ALA A 467 -10.48 24.17 4.23
N ALA A 468 -10.72 24.26 2.93
CA ALA A 468 -9.69 24.03 1.91
C ALA A 468 -8.55 25.05 2.02
N GLY A 469 -8.85 26.32 2.27
CA GLY A 469 -7.81 27.34 2.47
C GLY A 469 -7.06 27.17 3.80
N LEU A 470 -7.72 26.69 4.86
CA LEU A 470 -7.04 26.30 6.11
C LEU A 470 -6.09 25.12 5.90
N PHE A 471 -6.47 24.14 5.08
CA PHE A 471 -5.59 23.04 4.67
C PHE A 471 -4.31 23.57 4.00
N ILE A 472 -4.45 24.50 3.03
CA ILE A 472 -3.29 25.14 2.38
C ILE A 472 -2.43 25.93 3.39
N LYS A 473 -3.04 26.63 4.36
CA LYS A 473 -2.28 27.35 5.41
C LYS A 473 -1.46 26.44 6.31
N VAL A 474 -2.05 25.32 6.76
CA VAL A 474 -1.31 24.37 7.60
C VAL A 474 -0.25 23.62 6.80
N LEU A 475 -0.52 23.31 5.54
CA LEU A 475 0.47 22.76 4.61
C LEU A 475 1.65 23.71 4.44
N GLN A 476 1.41 25.00 4.19
CA GLN A 476 2.43 26.04 4.10
C GLN A 476 3.24 26.19 5.39
N THR A 477 2.60 26.02 6.55
CA THR A 477 3.27 26.08 7.86
C THR A 477 4.22 24.90 8.06
N ARG A 478 3.87 23.72 7.54
CA ARG A 478 4.62 22.46 7.73
C ARG A 478 5.55 22.11 6.56
N ALA A 479 5.40 22.77 5.42
CA ALA A 479 6.14 22.44 4.20
C ALA A 479 7.67 22.44 4.37
N PRO A 480 8.30 23.34 5.15
CA PRO A 480 9.75 23.29 5.36
C PRO A 480 10.25 22.03 6.08
N GLN A 481 9.39 21.35 6.86
CA GLN A 481 9.74 20.16 7.64
C GLN A 481 9.31 18.85 6.95
N LEU A 482 8.46 18.92 5.92
CA LEU A 482 7.80 17.77 5.30
C LEU A 482 8.24 17.56 3.84
N ALA A 483 9.53 17.73 3.57
CA ALA A 483 10.07 17.70 2.21
C ALA A 483 9.80 16.35 1.50
N ALA A 484 9.94 15.23 2.21
CA ALA A 484 9.73 13.90 1.63
C ALA A 484 8.25 13.59 1.41
N LEU A 485 7.37 14.05 2.30
CA LEU A 485 5.92 13.89 2.15
C LEU A 485 5.36 14.76 1.02
N LEU A 486 5.95 15.92 0.74
CA LEU A 486 5.50 16.85 -0.32
C LEU A 486 6.22 16.65 -1.66
N GLN A 487 7.12 15.67 -1.74
CA GLN A 487 7.79 15.30 -2.97
C GLN A 487 6.91 14.35 -3.79
N ALA A 488 6.39 14.87 -4.90
CA ALA A 488 5.69 14.07 -5.90
C ALA A 488 6.71 13.31 -6.79
N HIS A 489 6.35 12.09 -7.16
CA HIS A 489 7.22 11.20 -7.92
C HIS A 489 6.80 11.05 -9.38
N LEU A 490 5.51 11.20 -9.66
CA LEU A 490 4.89 11.14 -10.98
C LEU A 490 4.41 12.52 -11.42
N GLY A 491 3.67 13.24 -10.56
CA GLY A 491 3.11 14.56 -10.84
C GLY A 491 4.03 15.74 -10.48
N ASN A 492 3.47 16.95 -10.54
CA ASN A 492 4.10 18.15 -9.99
C ASN A 492 4.18 18.05 -8.45
N ASN A 493 5.07 18.84 -7.83
CA ASN A 493 5.04 19.02 -6.38
C ASN A 493 3.95 20.03 -6.00
N ILE A 494 3.36 19.88 -4.81
CA ILE A 494 2.40 20.87 -4.27
C ILE A 494 3.15 22.05 -3.61
N ALA A 495 4.38 21.79 -3.18
CA ALA A 495 5.27 22.79 -2.60
C ALA A 495 6.66 22.73 -3.23
N GLU A 496 7.28 23.89 -3.40
CA GLU A 496 8.66 24.05 -3.86
C GLU A 496 9.44 24.88 -2.85
N ASN A 497 10.64 24.41 -2.48
CA ASN A 497 11.52 25.10 -1.52
C ASN A 497 10.82 25.47 -0.19
N GLY A 498 9.96 24.59 0.31
CA GLY A 498 9.19 24.81 1.55
C GLY A 498 8.02 25.79 1.42
N THR A 499 7.63 26.16 0.20
CA THR A 499 6.50 27.06 -0.08
C THR A 499 5.47 26.35 -0.93
N VAL A 500 4.21 26.35 -0.50
CA VAL A 500 3.09 25.81 -1.27
C VAL A 500 2.81 26.73 -2.44
N THR A 501 2.78 26.15 -3.64
CA THR A 501 2.60 26.89 -4.90
C THR A 501 1.20 26.71 -5.47
N ARG A 502 0.57 25.56 -5.23
CA ARG A 502 -0.79 25.26 -5.72
C ARG A 502 -1.90 25.87 -4.87
N MET A 503 -2.97 26.30 -5.53
CA MET A 503 -4.23 26.72 -4.92
C MET A 503 -4.08 27.80 -3.83
N THR A 504 -3.01 28.59 -3.89
CA THR A 504 -2.64 29.58 -2.86
C THR A 504 -3.71 30.66 -2.66
N GLN A 505 -4.52 30.93 -3.67
CA GLN A 505 -5.66 31.85 -3.58
C GLN A 505 -6.67 31.45 -2.50
N LEU A 506 -6.88 30.15 -2.27
CA LEU A 506 -7.80 29.66 -1.23
C LEU A 506 -7.33 30.03 0.18
N ALA A 507 -6.00 30.02 0.40
CA ALA A 507 -5.43 30.43 1.67
C ALA A 507 -5.68 31.92 1.97
N THR A 508 -5.67 32.78 0.96
CA THR A 508 -5.88 34.23 1.13
C THR A 508 -7.27 34.55 1.68
N SER A 509 -8.31 33.80 1.26
CA SER A 509 -9.68 34.00 1.74
C SER A 509 -10.00 33.27 3.04
N ALA A 510 -9.19 32.28 3.43
CA ALA A 510 -9.47 31.48 4.61
C ALA A 510 -9.23 32.22 5.94
N PRO A 511 -9.89 31.80 7.03
CA PRO A 511 -9.61 32.27 8.38
C PRO A 511 -8.15 32.07 8.80
N ALA A 512 -7.69 32.81 9.80
CA ALA A 512 -6.37 32.58 10.40
C ALA A 512 -6.29 31.17 11.01
N LEU A 513 -5.11 30.56 10.92
CA LEU A 513 -4.84 29.29 11.58
C LEU A 513 -4.71 29.54 13.09
N ASP A 514 -5.55 28.88 13.87
CA ASP A 514 -5.60 28.95 15.32
C ASP A 514 -5.56 27.53 15.91
N TRP A 515 -4.41 27.18 16.49
CA TRP A 515 -4.19 25.91 17.14
C TRP A 515 -5.04 25.70 18.39
N ASN A 516 -5.44 26.78 19.08
CA ASN A 516 -6.27 26.71 20.29
C ASN A 516 -7.75 26.50 19.99
N LYS A 517 -8.19 26.86 18.78
CA LYS A 517 -9.57 26.65 18.34
C LYS A 517 -9.81 25.17 17.99
N LEU A 518 -10.32 24.38 18.94
CA LEU A 518 -10.39 22.92 18.83
C LEU A 518 -11.27 22.42 17.67
N ASP A 519 -12.31 23.17 17.31
CA ASP A 519 -13.19 22.90 16.17
C ASP A 519 -12.56 23.26 14.81
N GLN A 520 -11.42 23.96 14.80
CA GLN A 520 -10.67 24.24 13.58
C GLN A 520 -9.69 23.10 13.26
N ILE A 521 -10.15 22.15 12.45
CA ILE A 521 -9.36 21.01 11.96
C ILE A 521 -8.90 21.30 10.54
N ALA A 522 -7.65 21.76 10.39
CA ALA A 522 -7.11 22.17 9.08
C ALA A 522 -6.56 20.99 8.27
N ALA A 523 -6.01 19.96 8.93
CA ALA A 523 -5.51 18.74 8.32
C ALA A 523 -5.55 17.61 9.35
N LEU A 524 -5.46 16.37 8.87
CA LEU A 524 -5.51 15.15 9.68
C LEU A 524 -4.14 14.45 9.73
N PRO A 525 -3.93 13.55 10.69
CA PRO A 525 -2.77 12.66 10.71
C PRO A 525 -2.80 11.63 9.57
N LEU A 526 -1.65 11.06 9.26
CA LEU A 526 -1.50 10.04 8.23
C LEU A 526 -2.07 8.69 8.66
N GLY A 527 -2.66 7.96 7.71
CA GLY A 527 -3.11 6.57 7.89
C GLY A 527 -4.47 6.39 8.55
N GLY A 528 -5.28 7.46 8.66
CA GLY A 528 -6.55 7.45 9.36
C GLY A 528 -7.79 7.20 8.50
N ARG A 529 -7.73 7.36 7.17
CA ARG A 529 -8.94 7.37 6.32
C ARG A 529 -8.99 6.27 5.29
N VAL A 530 -7.85 5.82 4.77
CA VAL A 530 -7.82 4.78 3.74
C VAL A 530 -7.22 3.50 4.29
N LYS A 531 -7.97 2.41 4.18
CA LYS A 531 -7.52 1.06 4.51
C LYS A 531 -7.12 0.34 3.23
N LEU A 532 -5.89 -0.16 3.23
CA LEU A 532 -5.33 -1.00 2.17
C LEU A 532 -5.41 -2.46 2.60
N ASN A 533 -5.99 -3.32 1.76
CA ASN A 533 -5.83 -4.76 1.87
C ASN A 533 -4.49 -5.14 1.23
N PRO A 534 -3.49 -5.57 2.00
CA PRO A 534 -2.15 -5.81 1.46
C PRO A 534 -2.04 -7.09 0.62
N TRP A 535 -3.09 -7.93 0.58
CA TRP A 535 -3.07 -9.15 -0.22
C TRP A 535 -3.46 -8.90 -1.67
N ASP A 536 -4.56 -8.17 -1.90
CA ASP A 536 -5.12 -7.88 -3.23
C ASP A 536 -5.07 -6.39 -3.60
N ASP A 537 -4.40 -5.58 -2.78
CA ASP A 537 -4.13 -4.16 -2.97
C ASP A 537 -5.36 -3.24 -3.06
N LYS A 538 -6.55 -3.77 -2.76
CA LYS A 538 -7.78 -2.98 -2.74
C LYS A 538 -7.78 -1.97 -1.61
N VAL A 539 -8.33 -0.79 -1.91
CA VAL A 539 -8.46 0.32 -0.96
C VAL A 539 -9.92 0.61 -0.64
N GLU A 540 -10.20 0.88 0.63
CA GLU A 540 -11.53 1.25 1.13
C GLU A 540 -11.45 2.41 2.13
N MET A 541 -12.53 3.19 2.24
CA MET A 541 -12.65 4.19 3.30
C MET A 541 -12.82 3.53 4.67
N VAL A 542 -12.05 4.00 5.65
CA VAL A 542 -12.17 3.62 7.05
C VAL A 542 -13.44 4.24 7.62
N LYS A 543 -14.31 3.38 8.17
CA LYS A 543 -15.52 3.79 8.91
C LYS A 543 -15.19 3.92 10.41
N ALA A 544 -14.35 4.89 10.77
CA ALA A 544 -14.02 5.17 12.17
C ALA A 544 -14.91 6.29 12.71
N GLN A 545 -15.34 6.17 13.97
CA GLN A 545 -16.03 7.25 14.66
C GLN A 545 -15.02 8.35 15.01
N PRO A 546 -15.31 9.62 14.68
CA PRO A 546 -14.47 10.73 15.10
C PRO A 546 -14.35 10.77 16.62
N VAL A 547 -13.12 10.94 17.11
CA VAL A 547 -12.84 11.16 18.53
C VAL A 547 -12.75 12.66 18.79
N ALA A 548 -13.31 13.12 19.91
CA ALA A 548 -13.28 14.53 20.27
C ALA A 548 -11.83 15.01 20.50
N ILE A 549 -11.45 16.11 19.85
CA ILE A 549 -10.20 16.81 20.07
C ILE A 549 -10.33 17.57 21.40
N THR A 550 -9.48 17.24 22.37
CA THR A 550 -9.49 17.83 23.72
C THR A 550 -8.40 18.85 23.91
N SER A 551 -7.38 18.83 23.05
CA SER A 551 -6.25 19.76 23.09
C SER A 551 -5.72 20.07 21.68
N ALA A 552 -4.94 21.15 21.55
CA ALA A 552 -4.25 21.48 20.30
C ALA A 552 -3.31 20.35 19.84
N ARG A 553 -2.78 19.55 20.78
CA ARG A 553 -1.88 18.43 20.51
C ARG A 553 -2.57 17.30 19.78
N ASP A 554 -3.88 17.13 19.99
CA ASP A 554 -4.64 16.03 19.39
C ASP A 554 -4.89 16.26 17.88
N LYS A 555 -4.59 17.47 17.36
CA LYS A 555 -4.79 17.84 15.94
C LYS A 555 -3.83 17.12 14.99
N MET A 556 -2.57 16.92 15.40
CA MET A 556 -1.56 16.09 14.71
C MET A 556 -1.52 16.22 13.16
N PRO A 557 -1.49 17.43 12.58
CA PRO A 557 -1.62 17.60 11.12
C PRO A 557 -0.41 17.01 10.39
N PHE A 558 -0.67 16.10 9.45
CA PHE A 558 0.34 15.37 8.68
C PHE A 558 1.27 14.49 9.52
N GLU A 559 0.93 14.22 10.78
CA GLU A 559 1.82 13.45 11.66
C GLU A 559 1.58 11.95 11.53
N VAL A 560 2.65 11.20 11.73
CA VAL A 560 2.63 9.75 11.86
C VAL A 560 2.00 9.34 13.20
N THR A 561 1.05 8.41 13.15
CA THR A 561 0.35 7.86 14.33
C THR A 561 0.55 6.34 14.47
N PRO A 562 0.34 5.76 15.67
CA PRO A 562 0.37 4.31 15.85
C PRO A 562 -0.75 3.56 15.11
N PHE A 563 -0.51 2.28 14.82
CA PHE A 563 -1.52 1.39 14.24
C PHE A 563 -2.25 0.59 15.31
N PHE A 564 -3.58 0.56 15.20
CA PHE A 564 -4.44 -0.31 16.02
C PHE A 564 -5.57 -0.90 15.15
N PRO A 565 -5.25 -1.75 14.16
CA PRO A 565 -6.27 -2.35 13.32
C PRO A 565 -7.21 -3.23 14.14
N ARG A 566 -8.52 -3.14 13.88
CA ARG A 566 -9.49 -4.11 14.41
C ARG A 566 -9.27 -5.44 13.68
N LEU A 567 -8.58 -6.38 14.33
CA LEU A 567 -8.33 -7.70 13.72
C LEU A 567 -9.63 -8.48 13.58
N THR A 568 -9.81 -9.08 12.41
CA THR A 568 -10.92 -9.98 12.06
C THR A 568 -10.33 -11.23 11.43
N ARG A 569 -11.06 -12.34 11.49
CA ARG A 569 -10.65 -13.58 10.83
C ARG A 569 -11.07 -13.58 9.37
N TYR A 570 -10.28 -14.24 8.54
CA TYR A 570 -10.63 -14.50 7.15
C TYR A 570 -12.00 -15.17 7.06
N GLY A 571 -12.85 -14.69 6.15
CA GLY A 571 -14.21 -15.19 5.97
C GLY A 571 -15.23 -14.76 7.02
N ALA A 572 -14.84 -14.07 8.10
CA ALA A 572 -15.78 -13.63 9.13
C ALA A 572 -16.82 -12.62 8.60
N ASN A 573 -16.46 -11.81 7.61
CA ASN A 573 -17.36 -10.84 6.98
C ASN A 573 -18.35 -11.47 5.98
N ALA A 574 -18.20 -12.76 5.64
CA ALA A 574 -19.15 -13.47 4.76
C ALA A 574 -20.44 -13.86 5.50
N ASN A 575 -20.41 -13.89 6.84
CA ASN A 575 -21.56 -14.19 7.69
C ASN A 575 -21.89 -12.95 8.53
N GLY A 576 -22.66 -12.03 7.94
CA GLY A 576 -23.02 -10.76 8.57
C GLY A 576 -23.61 -10.94 9.97
N VAL A 577 -22.85 -10.52 10.99
CA VAL A 577 -23.38 -10.06 12.27
C VAL A 577 -22.78 -8.68 12.46
N GLY A 578 -23.63 -7.65 12.32
CA GLY A 578 -23.24 -6.27 12.59
C GLY A 578 -22.72 -6.12 14.03
N PRO A 579 -21.96 -5.05 14.32
CA PRO A 579 -21.40 -4.84 15.65
C PRO A 579 -22.52 -4.87 16.69
N VAL A 580 -22.42 -5.83 17.62
CA VAL A 580 -23.31 -5.88 18.78
C VAL A 580 -22.94 -4.70 19.65
N SER A 581 -23.78 -3.66 19.65
CA SER A 581 -23.66 -2.54 20.58
C SER A 581 -23.62 -3.09 22.00
N ALA A 582 -22.50 -2.89 22.68
CA ALA A 582 -22.40 -3.13 24.11
C ALA A 582 -23.43 -2.26 24.81
N THR A 583 -24.52 -2.88 25.27
CA THR A 583 -25.53 -2.20 26.08
C THR A 583 -24.88 -1.84 27.41
N THR A 584 -24.66 -0.54 27.63
CA THR A 584 -24.33 0.01 28.93
C THR A 584 -25.43 -0.37 29.91
N ALA A 585 -25.10 -1.18 30.91
CA ALA A 585 -25.96 -1.43 32.05
C ALA A 585 -26.14 -0.09 32.79
N SER A 586 -27.32 0.52 32.66
CA SER A 586 -27.73 1.63 33.51
C SER A 586 -27.88 1.13 34.93
N SER A 587 -27.04 1.61 35.84
CA SER A 587 -27.23 1.48 37.28
C SER A 587 -28.55 2.19 37.65
N GLY A 588 -29.61 1.40 37.83
CA GLY A 588 -30.89 1.86 38.35
C GLY A 588 -30.72 2.34 39.78
N ASN A 589 -30.93 3.64 39.98
CA ASN A 589 -30.96 4.30 41.27
C ASN A 589 -32.31 3.94 41.94
N THR A 590 -32.32 3.00 42.88
CA THR A 590 -33.51 2.70 43.69
C THR A 590 -33.60 3.70 44.84
N SER A 591 -34.45 4.71 44.67
CA SER A 591 -34.98 5.52 45.76
C SER A 591 -35.92 4.67 46.64
N ALA A 592 -35.62 4.59 47.93
CA ALA A 592 -36.47 3.98 48.94
C ALA A 592 -37.70 4.88 49.21
N PRO A 593 -38.90 4.30 49.45
CA PRO A 593 -40.03 5.08 49.93
C PRO A 593 -39.95 5.24 51.45
N THR A 594 -40.23 6.45 51.89
CA THR A 594 -40.52 6.83 53.27
C THR A 594 -41.71 6.06 53.85
N ASN A 595 -41.52 5.51 55.05
CA ASN A 595 -42.47 5.60 56.16
C ASN A 595 -41.70 5.71 57.47
#